data_AF-A0A9E3FBH2-F1
#
_entry.id   AF-A0A9E3FBH2-F1
#
_cell.length_a   1.000
_cell.length_b   1.000
_cell.length_c   1.000
_cell.angle_alpha   90.00
_cell.angle_beta   90.00
_cell.angle_gamma   90.00
#
_symmetry.space_group_name_H-M   'P 1'
#
loop_
_entity.id
_entity.type
_entity.pdbx_description
1 polymer ?
#
loop_
_entity_poly.entity_id
_entity_poly.type
_entity_poly.pdbx_seq_one_letter_code
_entity_poly.pdbx_strand_id
1 'polypeptide(L)'
;MSSHREAPQISKDPTADSSDLYAFVSPDDPSTVTLIANYVPLQAPDGGPNFYEFGDDVLYSINIDNDGDGEANIAYHFRFTTVNNIPGSFLYNNGPITELTKPGTAGSNWNRQQTYHLTRVDFHKNGKKTSTVLGKSILVPPCNIGPRSTPDYENTFLPSSGKSAVHSFDKDGYSGKVFAGQRADAFFVDLGSVFDLGTLRPFQNLHLIPSAAAAGINSLGGSNVHSLALQVPIEELTHKGHKPSDPESPHAVIGVWTTASRQKIRMTAASKKGEDTGTGPWTQVSRLGNPLVNEALIGIEDKDKWNAEPPTKDGTRFFGYFANPLLAKLLNVLYPGVFPNLASYIKKNHGTTPSKPGRPDLVAILLSGIPAGIVPGFRTNGGDALADMLRLNVAIPPSSDPDSLGVLGGDLAGFPNGRRVGDNVVAIELRAIAGATLPLVDPSYTPDGAASLLTDGTSGPDALSAFPYLATPYSGYATPDTTPVGHTG
;
A
#
# COMPACT_ATOMS: atom_id res chain seq x y z
N MET A 1 -4.76 -6.88 5.95
CA MET A 1 -3.33 -7.13 6.17
C MET A 1 -2.61 -6.72 4.91
N SER A 2 -2.01 -5.55 4.92
CA SER A 2 -1.04 -5.18 3.92
C SER A 2 0.23 -5.99 4.08
N SER A 3 1.09 -5.98 3.08
CA SER A 3 2.23 -6.86 2.87
C SER A 3 3.35 -6.57 3.90
N HIS A 4 3.29 -7.16 5.10
CA HIS A 4 4.24 -6.90 6.20
C HIS A 4 5.08 -8.14 6.45
N ARG A 5 6.06 -8.42 5.58
CA ARG A 5 6.88 -9.66 5.59
C ARG A 5 6.12 -10.89 5.09
N GLU A 6 5.25 -10.66 4.12
CA GLU A 6 4.22 -11.57 3.62
C GLU A 6 4.78 -12.75 2.81
N ALA A 7 5.98 -12.63 2.24
CA ALA A 7 6.66 -13.69 1.50
C ALA A 7 7.97 -14.16 2.17
N PRO A 8 8.38 -15.44 2.03
CA PRO A 8 9.58 -15.95 2.67
C PRO A 8 10.87 -15.17 2.38
N GLN A 9 11.10 -14.72 1.14
CA GLN A 9 12.29 -13.94 0.80
C GLN A 9 12.19 -12.50 1.29
N ILE A 10 11.05 -11.84 1.11
CA ILE A 10 10.90 -10.44 1.49
C ILE A 10 10.92 -10.24 3.02
N SER A 11 10.50 -11.27 3.78
CA SER A 11 10.60 -11.27 5.25
C SER A 11 12.04 -11.14 5.78
N LYS A 12 13.04 -11.33 4.91
CA LYS A 12 14.48 -11.20 5.16
C LYS A 12 15.10 -9.97 4.49
N ASP A 13 14.30 -9.16 3.80
CA ASP A 13 14.72 -7.98 3.07
C ASP A 13 13.78 -6.79 3.35
N PRO A 14 13.85 -6.22 4.57
CA PRO A 14 12.90 -5.20 5.02
C PRO A 14 12.91 -3.93 4.17
N THR A 15 14.03 -3.61 3.50
CA THR A 15 14.10 -2.40 2.66
C THR A 15 13.34 -2.52 1.34
N ALA A 16 13.13 -3.74 0.84
CA ALA A 16 12.35 -3.99 -0.37
C ALA A 16 10.89 -4.39 -0.07
N ASP A 17 10.55 -4.56 1.21
CA ASP A 17 9.24 -4.98 1.69
C ASP A 17 8.24 -3.82 1.54
N SER A 18 7.30 -3.96 0.60
CA SER A 18 6.24 -2.99 0.35
C SER A 18 5.06 -3.31 1.26
N SER A 19 4.61 -2.37 2.08
CA SER A 19 3.51 -2.63 3.01
C SER A 19 2.17 -2.32 2.39
N ASP A 20 1.95 -1.08 1.95
CA ASP A 20 0.66 -0.57 1.53
C ASP A 20 0.74 0.24 0.24
N LEU A 21 -0.34 0.22 -0.52
CA LEU A 21 -0.57 1.12 -1.63
C LEU A 21 -1.91 1.84 -1.44
N TYR A 22 -1.93 3.13 -1.75
CA TYR A 22 -3.11 3.98 -1.78
C TYR A 22 -3.13 4.74 -3.11
N ALA A 23 -4.32 4.85 -3.70
CA ALA A 23 -4.55 5.60 -4.93
C ALA A 23 -5.96 6.18 -4.87
N PHE A 24 -6.07 7.50 -4.85
CA PHE A 24 -7.38 8.18 -4.73
C PHE A 24 -7.33 9.58 -5.37
N VAL A 25 -8.47 10.07 -5.84
CA VAL A 25 -8.60 11.48 -6.24
C VAL A 25 -8.44 12.35 -4.99
N SER A 26 -7.54 13.32 -5.04
CA SER A 26 -7.15 14.13 -3.88
C SER A 26 -8.32 14.97 -3.34
N PRO A 27 -8.67 14.86 -2.04
CA PRO A 27 -9.77 15.65 -1.46
C PRO A 27 -9.51 17.17 -1.41
N ASP A 28 -8.26 17.59 -1.19
CA ASP A 28 -7.85 19.01 -1.14
C ASP A 28 -7.66 19.64 -2.54
N ASP A 29 -7.44 18.82 -3.57
CA ASP A 29 -7.39 19.24 -4.98
C ASP A 29 -7.94 18.15 -5.92
N PRO A 30 -9.27 18.13 -6.18
CA PRO A 30 -9.91 17.12 -7.03
C PRO A 30 -9.50 17.13 -8.51
N SER A 31 -8.57 17.99 -8.93
CA SER A 31 -7.92 17.92 -10.24
C SER A 31 -6.73 16.95 -10.27
N THR A 32 -6.31 16.43 -9.11
CA THR A 32 -5.13 15.58 -8.93
C THR A 32 -5.50 14.20 -8.38
N VAL A 33 -4.57 13.25 -8.58
CA VAL A 33 -4.56 11.95 -7.90
C VAL A 33 -3.43 11.95 -6.89
N THR A 34 -3.71 11.38 -5.72
CA THR A 34 -2.69 11.04 -4.74
C THR A 34 -2.38 9.55 -4.81
N LEU A 35 -1.08 9.24 -4.94
CA LEU A 35 -0.51 7.89 -4.94
C LEU A 35 0.44 7.78 -3.76
N ILE A 36 0.28 6.76 -2.91
CA ILE A 36 1.14 6.54 -1.75
C ILE A 36 1.55 5.07 -1.70
N ALA A 37 2.85 4.80 -1.74
CA ALA A 37 3.40 3.46 -1.55
C ALA A 37 4.25 3.42 -0.27
N ASN A 38 3.86 2.58 0.68
CA ASN A 38 4.58 2.37 1.92
C ASN A 38 5.54 1.18 1.80
N TYR A 39 6.67 1.31 2.47
CA TYR A 39 7.77 0.36 2.51
C TYR A 39 8.34 0.28 3.91
N VAL A 40 9.14 -0.76 4.15
CA VAL A 40 9.84 -0.97 5.42
C VAL A 40 8.82 -1.05 6.56
N PRO A 41 7.95 -2.07 6.57
CA PRO A 41 6.87 -2.20 7.55
C PRO A 41 7.38 -2.39 8.98
N LEU A 42 6.47 -2.28 9.96
CA LEU A 42 6.71 -2.61 11.37
C LEU A 42 7.88 -1.84 12.00
N GLN A 43 8.02 -0.56 11.68
CA GLN A 43 9.10 0.25 12.26
C GLN A 43 8.78 0.58 13.71
N ALA A 44 9.49 -0.07 14.63
CA ALA A 44 9.51 0.34 16.02
C ALA A 44 10.12 1.75 16.13
N PRO A 45 9.37 2.78 16.59
CA PRO A 45 9.86 4.16 16.57
C PRO A 45 11.16 4.38 17.37
N ASP A 46 11.41 3.55 18.37
CA ASP A 46 12.57 3.54 19.27
C ASP A 46 13.76 2.70 18.77
N GLY A 47 13.68 2.15 17.56
CA GLY A 47 14.63 1.19 16.97
C GLY A 47 16.04 1.71 16.62
N GLY A 48 16.60 2.64 17.39
CA GLY A 48 18.00 3.09 17.26
C GLY A 48 19.02 2.02 17.69
N PRO A 49 20.34 2.28 17.55
CA PRO A 49 20.98 3.54 17.15
C PRO A 49 21.03 3.78 15.63
N ASN A 50 20.63 2.80 14.82
CA ASN A 50 20.47 2.95 13.36
C ASN A 50 18.97 2.98 13.05
N PHE A 51 18.46 4.16 12.76
CA PHE A 51 17.04 4.33 12.42
C PHE A 51 16.76 3.86 10.99
N TYR A 52 15.48 3.61 10.70
CA TYR A 52 15.01 3.12 9.41
C TYR A 52 15.29 4.12 8.29
N GLU A 53 15.56 3.59 7.10
CA GLU A 53 15.84 4.35 5.88
C GLU A 53 15.41 3.54 4.66
N PHE A 54 15.20 4.20 3.51
CA PHE A 54 15.06 3.47 2.25
C PHE A 54 16.41 2.84 1.83
N GLY A 55 16.38 1.75 1.07
CA GLY A 55 17.59 1.11 0.57
C GLY A 55 18.21 1.88 -0.60
N ASP A 56 19.49 2.23 -0.51
CA ASP A 56 20.26 2.88 -1.59
C ASP A 56 20.39 1.98 -2.84
N ASP A 57 20.29 0.67 -2.66
CA ASP A 57 20.40 -0.36 -3.69
C ASP A 57 19.05 -0.95 -4.13
N VAL A 58 17.95 -0.26 -3.78
CA VAL A 58 16.59 -0.58 -4.23
C VAL A 58 16.14 0.47 -5.26
N LEU A 59 15.53 0.02 -6.35
CA LEU A 59 14.73 0.87 -7.23
C LEU A 59 13.27 0.71 -6.82
N TYR A 60 12.71 1.75 -6.20
CA TYR A 60 11.29 1.80 -5.88
C TYR A 60 10.53 2.43 -7.03
N SER A 61 9.34 1.90 -7.33
CA SER A 61 8.50 2.43 -8.41
C SER A 61 7.03 2.42 -8.05
N ILE A 62 6.32 3.48 -8.42
CA ILE A 62 4.86 3.49 -8.51
C ILE A 62 4.52 3.46 -9.99
N ASN A 63 3.82 2.41 -10.43
CA ASN A 63 3.52 2.11 -11.83
C ASN A 63 2.04 2.40 -12.10
N ILE A 64 1.76 2.92 -13.29
CA ILE A 64 0.43 3.28 -13.74
C ILE A 64 0.17 2.68 -15.11
N ASP A 65 -0.90 1.89 -15.19
CA ASP A 65 -1.56 1.44 -16.41
C ASP A 65 -2.74 2.39 -16.68
N ASN A 66 -2.80 3.00 -17.85
CA ASN A 66 -3.86 3.90 -18.27
C ASN A 66 -4.57 3.45 -19.55
N ASP A 67 -4.24 2.28 -20.09
CA ASP A 67 -4.92 1.70 -21.26
C ASP A 67 -5.47 0.28 -21.04
N GLY A 68 -5.35 -0.24 -19.82
CA GLY A 68 -6.07 -1.40 -19.31
C GLY A 68 -5.48 -2.75 -19.74
N ASP A 69 -4.22 -2.79 -20.17
CA ASP A 69 -3.52 -4.00 -20.60
C ASP A 69 -2.68 -4.66 -19.48
N GLY A 70 -2.58 -4.01 -18.31
CA GLY A 70 -1.83 -4.49 -17.15
C GLY A 70 -0.32 -4.24 -17.23
N GLU A 71 0.17 -3.57 -18.27
CA GLU A 71 1.54 -3.08 -18.38
C GLU A 71 1.62 -1.60 -17.99
N ALA A 72 2.77 -1.19 -17.46
CA ALA A 72 2.94 0.20 -17.04
C ALA A 72 3.10 1.08 -18.28
N ASN A 73 2.25 2.09 -18.46
CA ASN A 73 2.50 3.17 -19.41
C ASN A 73 3.31 4.29 -18.76
N ILE A 74 3.22 4.45 -17.44
CA ILE A 74 3.95 5.45 -16.65
C ILE A 74 4.54 4.77 -15.41
N ALA A 75 5.77 5.14 -15.03
CA ALA A 75 6.32 4.82 -13.72
C ALA A 75 7.02 6.02 -13.10
N TYR A 76 6.86 6.20 -11.80
CA TYR A 76 7.65 7.13 -10.99
C TYR A 76 8.71 6.36 -10.21
N HIS A 77 9.97 6.53 -10.60
CA HIS A 77 11.12 5.89 -9.99
C HIS A 77 11.72 6.76 -8.89
N PHE A 78 12.00 6.12 -7.76
CA PHE A 78 12.72 6.71 -6.63
C PHE A 78 14.04 6.00 -6.43
N ARG A 79 15.13 6.78 -6.34
CA ARG A 79 16.49 6.29 -6.09
C ARG A 79 17.10 7.08 -4.95
N PHE A 80 17.51 6.38 -3.89
CA PHE A 80 18.01 6.97 -2.67
C PHE A 80 19.53 6.97 -2.60
N THR A 81 20.07 7.88 -1.81
CA THR A 81 21.50 7.96 -1.48
C THR A 81 21.64 8.46 -0.07
N THR A 82 22.44 7.75 0.72
CA THR A 82 22.63 8.06 2.13
C THR A 82 24.06 8.50 2.43
N VAL A 83 24.20 9.55 3.23
CA VAL A 83 25.49 10.17 3.59
C VAL A 83 25.59 10.32 5.11
N ASN A 84 26.79 10.08 5.64
CA ASN A 84 27.15 10.42 7.01
C ASN A 84 27.96 11.72 7.02
N ASN A 85 27.40 12.79 7.59
CA ASN A 85 28.01 14.11 7.61
C ASN A 85 29.10 14.29 8.68
N ILE A 86 29.10 13.44 9.71
CA ILE A 86 30.01 13.51 10.86
C ILE A 86 30.89 12.26 10.85
N PRO A 87 32.10 12.34 10.27
CA PRO A 87 33.02 11.20 10.21
C PRO A 87 33.34 10.64 11.60
N GLY A 88 33.26 9.32 11.75
CA GLY A 88 33.61 8.61 12.98
C GLY A 88 32.57 8.64 14.10
N SER A 89 31.42 9.30 13.90
CA SER A 89 30.31 9.30 14.86
C SER A 89 29.35 8.14 14.64
N PHE A 90 28.93 7.48 15.71
CA PHE A 90 27.81 6.53 15.70
C PHE A 90 26.45 7.19 15.93
N LEU A 91 26.42 8.48 16.30
CA LEU A 91 25.20 9.20 16.63
C LEU A 91 24.42 9.55 15.36
N TYR A 92 23.09 9.42 15.41
CA TYR A 92 22.21 9.91 14.35
C TYR A 92 22.25 11.44 14.21
N ASN A 93 22.43 12.14 15.34
CA ASN A 93 22.55 13.58 15.43
C ASN A 93 23.43 13.97 16.63
N ASN A 94 24.15 15.08 16.56
CA ASN A 94 25.03 15.61 17.62
C ASN A 94 24.40 16.80 18.40
N GLY A 95 23.14 17.12 18.08
CA GLY A 95 22.31 18.17 18.69
C GLY A 95 20.90 18.14 18.09
N PRO A 96 19.98 19.01 18.52
CA PRO A 96 18.64 19.09 17.95
C PRO A 96 18.68 19.37 16.44
N ILE A 97 17.90 18.62 15.66
CA ILE A 97 17.65 18.86 14.24
C ILE A 97 16.42 19.76 14.16
N THR A 98 16.63 21.05 13.90
CA THR A 98 15.56 22.08 13.87
C THR A 98 15.30 22.62 12.46
N GLU A 99 15.93 22.06 11.44
CA GLU A 99 15.66 22.36 10.03
C GLU A 99 16.20 21.26 9.10
N LEU A 100 15.69 21.24 7.87
CA LEU A 100 16.27 20.46 6.79
C LEU A 100 17.55 21.11 6.26
N THR A 101 18.67 20.39 6.38
CA THR A 101 19.98 20.78 5.84
C THR A 101 20.42 19.77 4.78
N LYS A 102 21.16 20.22 3.76
CA LYS A 102 21.68 19.32 2.72
C LYS A 102 22.92 18.56 3.21
N PRO A 103 23.22 17.37 2.65
CA PRO A 103 24.50 16.69 2.90
C PRO A 103 25.70 17.62 2.72
N GLY A 104 26.64 17.56 3.67
CA GLY A 104 27.83 18.40 3.72
C GLY A 104 27.63 19.82 4.27
N THR A 105 26.43 20.18 4.75
CA THR A 105 26.20 21.49 5.39
C THR A 105 27.04 21.60 6.67
N ALA A 106 27.97 22.57 6.71
CA ALA A 106 28.80 22.83 7.87
C ALA A 106 27.95 23.22 9.09
N GLY A 107 28.25 22.61 10.23
CA GLY A 107 27.52 22.85 11.49
C GLY A 107 26.13 22.21 11.56
N SER A 108 25.72 21.41 10.57
CA SER A 108 24.48 20.63 10.66
C SER A 108 24.55 19.65 11.82
N ASN A 109 23.46 19.58 12.59
CA ASN A 109 23.35 18.60 13.66
C ASN A 109 22.96 17.19 13.19
N TRP A 110 22.60 17.05 11.92
CA TRP A 110 22.02 15.84 11.36
C TRP A 110 23.10 15.02 10.65
N ASN A 111 23.46 13.87 11.24
CA ASN A 111 24.57 13.04 10.75
C ASN A 111 24.14 12.15 9.58
N ARG A 112 23.12 11.31 9.80
CA ARG A 112 22.65 10.29 8.84
C ARG A 112 21.56 10.88 7.94
N GLN A 113 21.95 11.39 6.78
CA GLN A 113 21.05 12.07 5.85
C GLN A 113 20.80 11.23 4.61
N GLN A 114 19.54 11.14 4.18
CA GLN A 114 19.16 10.50 2.94
C GLN A 114 18.56 11.51 1.97
N THR A 115 18.92 11.38 0.70
CA THR A 115 18.31 12.14 -0.40
C THR A 115 17.80 11.21 -1.48
N TYR A 116 16.90 11.70 -2.34
CA TYR A 116 16.39 10.92 -3.46
C TYR A 116 16.29 11.70 -4.77
N HIS A 117 16.27 10.94 -5.87
CA HIS A 117 15.91 11.39 -7.20
C HIS A 117 14.51 10.88 -7.55
N LEU A 118 13.65 11.76 -8.06
CA LEU A 118 12.36 11.40 -8.66
C LEU A 118 12.51 11.45 -10.19
N THR A 119 12.24 10.33 -10.85
CA THR A 119 12.26 10.24 -12.32
C THR A 119 10.95 9.65 -12.81
N ARG A 120 10.25 10.35 -13.70
CA ARG A 120 9.14 9.78 -14.45
C ARG A 120 9.68 9.02 -15.66
N VAL A 121 9.10 7.86 -15.94
CA VAL A 121 9.37 7.05 -17.11
C VAL A 121 8.05 6.81 -17.84
N ASP A 122 7.98 7.19 -19.11
CA ASP A 122 6.84 6.87 -19.98
C ASP A 122 7.23 5.74 -20.93
N PHE A 123 6.40 4.70 -20.96
CA PHE A 123 6.55 3.52 -21.80
C PHE A 123 5.59 3.64 -22.99
N HIS A 124 6.15 3.63 -24.20
CA HIS A 124 5.41 3.82 -25.44
C HIS A 124 5.11 2.47 -26.08
N LYS A 125 3.95 2.34 -26.76
CA LYS A 125 3.53 1.08 -27.42
C LYS A 125 4.51 0.54 -28.48
N ASN A 126 5.38 1.40 -29.01
CA ASN A 126 6.45 1.01 -29.93
C ASN A 126 7.70 0.45 -29.23
N GLY A 127 7.65 0.22 -27.90
CA GLY A 127 8.75 -0.26 -27.08
C GLY A 127 9.76 0.82 -26.67
N LYS A 128 9.61 2.07 -27.14
CA LYS A 128 10.45 3.18 -26.71
C LYS A 128 10.12 3.55 -25.26
N LYS A 129 11.13 4.01 -24.52
CA LYS A 129 10.98 4.61 -23.19
C LYS A 129 11.51 6.03 -23.21
N THR A 130 10.83 6.94 -22.54
CA THR A 130 11.31 8.30 -22.27
C THR A 130 11.43 8.49 -20.76
N SER A 131 12.42 9.26 -20.32
CA SER A 131 12.65 9.49 -18.89
C SER A 131 12.89 10.97 -18.63
N THR A 132 12.20 11.48 -17.62
CA THR A 132 12.25 12.89 -17.21
C THR A 132 12.59 12.93 -15.72
N VAL A 133 13.70 13.58 -15.38
CA VAL A 133 14.08 13.78 -13.97
C VAL A 133 13.29 14.96 -13.41
N LEU A 134 12.32 14.66 -12.56
CA LEU A 134 11.41 15.64 -11.96
C LEU A 134 12.04 16.34 -10.75
N GLY A 135 12.95 15.67 -10.06
CA GLY A 135 13.68 16.26 -8.94
C GLY A 135 14.97 15.51 -8.62
N LYS A 136 15.98 16.24 -8.12
CA LYS A 136 17.29 15.69 -7.79
C LYS A 136 17.72 16.05 -6.38
N SER A 137 18.26 15.07 -5.67
CA SER A 137 18.80 15.23 -4.31
C SER A 137 17.79 15.90 -3.36
N ILE A 138 16.53 15.50 -3.46
CA ILE A 138 15.46 15.93 -2.56
C ILE A 138 15.72 15.29 -1.20
N LEU A 139 15.54 16.03 -0.10
CA LEU A 139 15.79 15.52 1.25
C LEU A 139 14.65 14.61 1.73
N VAL A 140 15.01 13.47 2.30
CA VAL A 140 14.14 12.66 3.16
C VAL A 140 14.22 13.27 4.57
N PRO A 141 13.13 13.62 5.27
CA PRO A 141 13.20 14.17 6.61
C PRO A 141 13.83 13.15 7.60
N PRO A 142 14.39 13.59 8.73
CA PRO A 142 14.92 12.66 9.73
C PRO A 142 13.81 11.78 10.31
N CYS A 143 14.13 10.59 10.85
CA CYS A 143 13.16 9.83 11.65
C CYS A 143 12.69 10.63 12.88
N ASN A 144 11.45 10.41 13.34
CA ASN A 144 10.94 11.06 14.54
C ASN A 144 11.46 10.36 15.81
N ILE A 145 12.62 10.81 16.29
CA ILE A 145 13.29 10.21 17.44
C ILE A 145 12.66 10.71 18.75
N GLY A 146 12.34 12.00 18.81
CA GLY A 146 11.68 12.62 19.96
C GLY A 146 12.20 14.01 20.31
N PRO A 147 11.77 14.58 21.45
CA PRO A 147 11.80 16.01 21.72
C PRO A 147 13.21 16.64 21.80
N ARG A 148 14.26 15.82 21.96
CA ARG A 148 15.66 16.31 21.98
C ARG A 148 16.33 16.28 20.61
N SER A 149 15.97 15.32 19.75
CA SER A 149 16.61 15.13 18.45
C SER A 149 15.79 15.75 17.32
N THR A 150 14.48 15.61 17.37
CA THR A 150 13.54 16.12 16.35
C THR A 150 12.36 16.82 17.04
N PRO A 151 12.60 17.94 17.76
CA PRO A 151 11.53 18.69 18.40
C PRO A 151 10.53 19.20 17.35
N ASP A 152 9.25 19.26 17.74
CA ASP A 152 8.18 19.86 16.93
C ASP A 152 8.14 19.34 15.48
N TYR A 153 8.17 18.01 15.33
CA TYR A 153 8.49 17.31 14.09
C TYR A 153 7.70 17.81 12.87
N GLU A 154 6.37 17.84 12.94
CA GLU A 154 5.53 18.19 11.79
C GLU A 154 5.76 19.65 11.36
N ASN A 155 5.76 20.59 12.32
CA ASN A 155 6.00 22.01 12.02
C ASN A 155 7.44 22.28 11.55
N THR A 156 8.40 21.46 11.96
CA THR A 156 9.81 21.63 11.60
C THR A 156 10.11 21.09 10.20
N PHE A 157 9.55 19.93 9.84
CA PHE A 157 9.94 19.22 8.61
C PHE A 157 8.88 19.22 7.52
N LEU A 158 7.60 19.43 7.86
CA LEU A 158 6.50 19.57 6.92
C LEU A 158 5.72 20.89 7.14
N PRO A 159 6.40 22.05 7.31
CA PRO A 159 5.68 23.31 7.47
C PRO A 159 4.91 23.67 6.19
N SER A 160 3.84 24.43 6.36
CA SER A 160 3.09 25.02 5.24
C SER A 160 3.86 26.13 4.50
N SER A 161 4.97 26.63 5.08
CA SER A 161 5.83 27.64 4.48
C SER A 161 7.31 27.41 4.82
N GLY A 162 8.22 27.80 3.93
CA GLY A 162 9.67 27.62 4.12
C GLY A 162 10.20 26.29 3.58
N LYS A 163 11.29 25.76 4.17
CA LYS A 163 11.88 24.48 3.76
C LYS A 163 11.01 23.34 4.27
N SER A 164 10.46 22.56 3.35
CA SER A 164 9.62 21.40 3.66
C SER A 164 10.18 20.13 3.02
N ALA A 165 9.91 18.99 3.63
CA ALA A 165 10.12 17.66 3.06
C ALA A 165 9.10 17.34 1.95
N VAL A 166 7.99 18.08 1.90
CA VAL A 166 7.10 18.10 0.73
C VAL A 166 7.75 18.98 -0.33
N HIS A 167 8.07 18.38 -1.47
CA HIS A 167 8.72 19.05 -2.59
C HIS A 167 7.76 19.19 -3.77
N SER A 168 7.51 20.42 -4.21
CA SER A 168 6.82 20.67 -5.48
C SER A 168 7.81 20.56 -6.65
N PHE A 169 7.36 19.98 -7.76
CA PHE A 169 8.10 19.96 -9.02
C PHE A 169 7.24 20.54 -10.15
N ASP A 170 7.90 21.19 -11.10
CA ASP A 170 7.35 21.65 -12.38
C ASP A 170 8.50 21.56 -13.39
N LYS A 171 8.49 20.51 -14.21
CA LYS A 171 9.60 20.17 -15.10
C LYS A 171 9.12 19.47 -16.37
N ASP A 172 9.52 20.01 -17.51
CA ASP A 172 9.31 19.41 -18.84
C ASP A 172 7.84 19.03 -19.11
N GLY A 173 6.91 19.86 -18.63
CA GLY A 173 5.46 19.68 -18.79
C GLY A 173 4.79 18.79 -17.74
N TYR A 174 5.52 18.37 -16.71
CA TYR A 174 4.98 17.62 -15.58
C TYR A 174 5.07 18.42 -14.29
N SER A 175 4.04 18.32 -13.46
CA SER A 175 3.92 19.07 -12.22
C SER A 175 3.34 18.23 -11.09
N GLY A 176 3.58 18.64 -9.86
CA GLY A 176 3.00 17.97 -8.70
C GLY A 176 3.78 18.18 -7.42
N LYS A 177 3.43 17.39 -6.41
CA LYS A 177 4.13 17.32 -5.13
C LYS A 177 4.63 15.90 -4.89
N VAL A 178 5.79 15.81 -4.23
CA VAL A 178 6.37 14.54 -3.79
C VAL A 178 6.82 14.64 -2.34
N PHE A 179 6.68 13.55 -1.61
CA PHE A 179 7.24 13.34 -0.28
C PHE A 179 7.83 11.94 -0.21
N ALA A 180 9.00 11.79 0.42
CA ALA A 180 9.54 10.50 0.79
C ALA A 180 10.06 10.57 2.24
N GLY A 181 9.59 9.71 3.13
CA GLY A 181 10.04 9.68 4.52
C GLY A 181 9.13 8.87 5.45
N GLN A 182 9.51 8.83 6.74
CA GLN A 182 8.76 8.11 7.76
C GLN A 182 7.40 8.76 8.04
N ARG A 183 6.33 7.96 8.09
CA ARG A 183 4.97 8.32 8.55
C ARG A 183 4.42 7.25 9.50
N ALA A 184 3.39 7.59 10.27
CA ALA A 184 2.68 6.59 11.04
C ALA A 184 1.99 5.59 10.11
N ASP A 185 1.99 4.33 10.48
CA ASP A 185 1.29 3.31 9.68
C ASP A 185 -0.21 3.57 9.72
N ALA A 186 -0.78 3.91 8.57
CA ALA A 186 -2.21 4.14 8.45
C ALA A 186 -2.99 2.85 8.22
N PHE A 187 -2.31 1.75 7.90
CA PHE A 187 -2.95 0.46 7.82
C PHE A 187 -3.24 -0.06 9.23
N PHE A 188 -4.42 -0.65 9.40
CA PHE A 188 -4.88 -1.15 10.69
C PHE A 188 -5.45 -2.54 10.52
N VAL A 189 -5.07 -3.40 11.44
CA VAL A 189 -5.54 -4.78 11.50
C VAL A 189 -5.13 -5.44 12.80
N ASP A 190 -5.90 -6.45 13.16
CA ASP A 190 -5.58 -7.37 14.24
C ASP A 190 -4.68 -8.52 13.80
N LEU A 191 -3.40 -8.24 13.50
CA LEU A 191 -2.41 -9.24 13.07
C LEU A 191 -2.38 -10.43 14.05
N GLY A 192 -2.30 -10.13 15.35
CA GLY A 192 -2.16 -11.14 16.40
C GLY A 192 -3.33 -12.12 16.45
N SER A 193 -4.56 -11.63 16.31
CA SER A 193 -5.74 -12.49 16.29
C SER A 193 -5.91 -13.22 14.95
N VAL A 194 -5.75 -12.51 13.81
CA VAL A 194 -5.96 -13.11 12.48
C VAL A 194 -4.95 -14.23 12.20
N PHE A 195 -3.70 -14.08 12.61
CA PHE A 195 -2.70 -15.14 12.44
C PHE A 195 -2.72 -16.21 13.55
N ASP A 196 -3.45 -15.99 14.64
CA ASP A 196 -3.83 -17.06 15.55
C ASP A 196 -5.05 -17.81 15.02
N LEU A 197 -4.80 -18.65 14.00
CA LEU A 197 -5.77 -19.55 13.37
C LEU A 197 -7.01 -18.86 12.76
N GLY A 198 -6.87 -17.64 12.22
CA GLY A 198 -8.00 -16.93 11.59
C GLY A 198 -9.03 -16.45 12.60
N THR A 199 -8.63 -16.22 13.84
CA THR A 199 -9.51 -15.71 14.89
C THR A 199 -9.91 -14.27 14.57
N LEU A 200 -11.18 -14.04 14.28
CA LEU A 200 -11.79 -12.74 14.01
C LEU A 200 -12.41 -12.18 15.29
N ARG A 201 -11.92 -11.02 15.76
CA ARG A 201 -12.53 -10.28 16.87
C ARG A 201 -13.52 -9.22 16.38
N PRO A 202 -14.67 -9.01 17.06
CA PRO A 202 -15.16 -9.67 18.28
C PRO A 202 -15.98 -10.96 18.01
N PHE A 203 -15.75 -11.64 16.88
CA PHE A 203 -16.50 -12.80 16.39
C PHE A 203 -16.02 -14.16 16.95
N GLN A 204 -14.99 -14.18 17.78
CA GLN A 204 -14.25 -15.39 18.17
C GLN A 204 -15.05 -16.34 19.06
N ASN A 205 -16.17 -15.91 19.63
CA ASN A 205 -17.10 -16.77 20.34
C ASN A 205 -17.81 -17.78 19.40
N LEU A 206 -17.78 -17.53 18.09
CA LEU A 206 -18.31 -18.42 17.05
C LEU A 206 -17.22 -19.26 16.36
N HIS A 207 -15.96 -19.08 16.77
CA HIS A 207 -14.83 -19.83 16.22
C HIS A 207 -14.87 -21.30 16.66
N LEU A 208 -14.26 -22.20 15.88
CA LEU A 208 -14.15 -23.63 16.16
C LEU A 208 -13.48 -23.90 17.52
N ILE A 209 -12.53 -23.05 17.89
CA ILE A 209 -11.93 -22.97 19.22
C ILE A 209 -12.41 -21.66 19.83
N PRO A 210 -13.57 -21.65 20.52
CA PRO A 210 -14.20 -20.41 20.93
C PRO A 210 -13.50 -19.80 22.15
N SER A 211 -13.47 -18.47 22.19
CA SER A 211 -13.08 -17.69 23.38
C SER A 211 -14.07 -16.54 23.59
N ALA A 212 -13.98 -15.85 24.74
CA ALA A 212 -14.86 -14.73 25.03
C ALA A 212 -14.66 -13.61 23.99
N ALA A 213 -15.75 -13.00 23.53
CA ALA A 213 -15.71 -11.85 22.64
C ALA A 213 -14.87 -10.72 23.25
N ALA A 214 -14.08 -10.07 22.43
CA ALA A 214 -13.12 -9.05 22.83
C ALA A 214 -12.94 -8.07 21.68
N ALA A 215 -12.63 -6.81 22.00
CA ALA A 215 -12.31 -5.82 20.97
C ALA A 215 -11.09 -6.25 20.16
N GLY A 216 -11.07 -5.89 18.88
CA GLY A 216 -9.89 -6.02 18.04
C GLY A 216 -8.73 -5.18 18.59
N ILE A 217 -7.50 -5.62 18.35
CA ILE A 217 -6.30 -4.85 18.71
C ILE A 217 -5.56 -4.51 17.44
N ASN A 218 -5.43 -3.22 17.13
CA ASN A 218 -4.58 -2.77 16.03
C ASN A 218 -3.12 -3.11 16.36
N SER A 219 -2.60 -4.17 15.75
CA SER A 219 -1.24 -4.66 16.00
C SER A 219 -0.17 -3.75 15.37
N LEU A 220 -0.58 -2.82 14.52
CA LEU A 220 0.27 -1.81 13.89
C LEU A 220 0.20 -0.46 14.62
N GLY A 221 -0.67 -0.34 15.63
CA GLY A 221 -0.79 0.87 16.45
C GLY A 221 0.56 1.23 17.08
N GLY A 222 1.02 2.46 16.87
CA GLY A 222 2.33 2.92 17.34
C GLY A 222 3.52 2.49 16.48
N SER A 223 3.31 1.84 15.33
CA SER A 223 4.36 1.55 14.36
C SER A 223 4.43 2.61 13.27
N ASN A 224 5.62 2.78 12.69
CA ASN A 224 5.82 3.64 11.52
C ASN A 224 6.08 2.80 10.26
N VAL A 225 6.01 3.48 9.12
CA VAL A 225 6.41 3.00 7.79
C VAL A 225 7.19 4.09 7.07
N HIS A 226 7.89 3.74 5.99
CA HIS A 226 8.49 4.70 5.09
C HIS A 226 7.62 4.86 3.84
N SER A 227 7.18 6.08 3.56
CA SER A 227 6.17 6.36 2.55
C SER A 227 6.75 7.12 1.36
N LEU A 228 6.41 6.70 0.15
CA LEU A 228 6.59 7.42 -1.11
C LEU A 228 5.24 7.99 -1.51
N ALA A 229 5.04 9.30 -1.41
CA ALA A 229 3.79 9.95 -1.76
C ALA A 229 3.96 10.89 -2.94
N LEU A 230 2.99 10.88 -3.87
CA LEU A 230 2.89 11.76 -5.03
C LEU A 230 1.47 12.33 -5.12
N GLN A 231 1.36 13.63 -5.38
CA GLN A 231 0.10 14.29 -5.78
C GLN A 231 0.34 14.89 -7.16
N VAL A 232 -0.35 14.37 -8.19
CA VAL A 232 -0.10 14.69 -9.60
C VAL A 232 -1.41 14.97 -10.34
N PRO A 233 -1.43 15.87 -11.33
CA PRO A 233 -2.63 16.14 -12.13
C PRO A 233 -3.19 14.87 -12.78
N ILE A 234 -4.52 14.72 -12.77
CA ILE A 234 -5.21 13.57 -13.39
C ILE A 234 -4.80 13.43 -14.86
N GLU A 235 -4.70 14.55 -15.59
CA GLU A 235 -4.31 14.57 -16.99
C GLU A 235 -2.88 14.06 -17.24
N GLU A 236 -1.98 14.09 -16.26
CA GLU A 236 -0.64 13.52 -16.43
C GLU A 236 -0.63 11.99 -16.29
N LEU A 237 -1.70 11.39 -15.76
CA LEU A 237 -1.85 9.96 -15.54
C LEU A 237 -2.75 9.27 -16.56
N THR A 238 -3.74 9.98 -17.08
CA THR A 238 -4.77 9.40 -17.95
C THR A 238 -4.32 9.31 -19.40
N HIS A 239 -4.91 8.34 -20.11
CA HIS A 239 -4.66 8.15 -21.53
C HIS A 239 -4.95 9.42 -22.34
N LYS A 240 -4.03 9.77 -23.25
CA LYS A 240 -4.06 10.97 -24.11
C LYS A 240 -4.02 12.31 -23.37
N GLY A 241 -3.78 12.37 -22.06
CA GLY A 241 -3.56 13.64 -21.38
C GLY A 241 -4.82 14.48 -21.13
N HIS A 242 -5.96 13.84 -20.82
CA HIS A 242 -7.22 14.54 -20.60
C HIS A 242 -7.90 14.07 -19.31
N LYS A 243 -8.51 14.97 -18.54
CA LYS A 243 -9.33 14.61 -17.37
C LYS A 243 -10.68 14.00 -17.83
N PRO A 244 -10.96 12.72 -17.55
CA PRO A 244 -12.22 12.07 -17.90
C PRO A 244 -13.37 12.62 -17.06
N SER A 245 -14.57 12.74 -17.65
CA SER A 245 -15.79 13.22 -16.97
C SER A 245 -16.90 12.17 -16.87
N ASP A 246 -16.83 11.11 -17.66
CA ASP A 246 -17.81 10.03 -17.66
C ASP A 246 -17.28 8.86 -16.81
N PRO A 247 -17.89 8.58 -15.64
CA PRO A 247 -17.46 7.50 -14.77
C PRO A 247 -17.76 6.10 -15.33
N GLU A 248 -18.56 5.97 -16.40
CA GLU A 248 -18.76 4.67 -17.07
C GLU A 248 -17.81 4.45 -18.26
N SER A 249 -16.96 5.44 -18.58
CA SER A 249 -15.92 5.31 -19.61
C SER A 249 -14.77 4.43 -19.12
N PRO A 250 -14.30 3.44 -19.91
CA PRO A 250 -13.12 2.66 -19.53
C PRO A 250 -11.86 3.54 -19.45
N HIS A 251 -11.80 4.64 -20.20
CA HIS A 251 -10.69 5.60 -20.17
C HIS A 251 -10.70 6.48 -18.91
N ALA A 252 -11.72 6.38 -18.05
CA ALA A 252 -11.73 7.01 -16.74
C ALA A 252 -10.92 6.22 -15.69
N VAL A 253 -10.50 4.99 -16.01
CA VAL A 253 -9.82 4.11 -15.06
C VAL A 253 -8.32 4.09 -15.32
N ILE A 254 -7.54 4.20 -14.25
CA ILE A 254 -6.12 3.85 -14.22
C ILE A 254 -5.90 2.67 -13.27
N GLY A 255 -4.97 1.77 -13.59
CA GLY A 255 -4.44 0.75 -12.69
C GLY A 255 -3.16 1.22 -12.04
N VAL A 256 -2.99 0.99 -10.74
CA VAL A 256 -1.80 1.39 -9.97
C VAL A 256 -1.27 0.21 -9.18
N TRP A 257 0.04 0.00 -9.23
CA TRP A 257 0.75 -0.93 -8.34
C TRP A 257 2.14 -0.39 -8.02
N THR A 258 2.73 -0.82 -6.92
CA THR A 258 4.10 -0.49 -6.57
C THR A 258 5.02 -1.69 -6.71
N THR A 259 6.31 -1.44 -6.94
CA THR A 259 7.35 -2.46 -7.05
C THR A 259 8.65 -2.02 -6.39
N ALA A 260 9.32 -2.94 -5.71
CA ALA A 260 10.74 -2.82 -5.38
C ALA A 260 11.56 -3.73 -6.30
N SER A 261 12.63 -3.18 -6.85
CA SER A 261 13.55 -3.91 -7.72
C SER A 261 14.99 -3.83 -7.20
N ARG A 262 15.76 -4.89 -7.45
CA ARG A 262 17.20 -4.97 -7.14
C ARG A 262 18.00 -5.30 -8.38
N GLN A 263 19.28 -4.96 -8.38
CA GLN A 263 20.16 -5.38 -9.46
C GLN A 263 20.36 -6.89 -9.41
N LYS A 264 20.29 -7.53 -10.59
CA LYS A 264 20.28 -9.00 -10.75
C LYS A 264 21.46 -9.71 -10.07
N ILE A 265 22.62 -9.07 -10.02
CA ILE A 265 23.81 -9.61 -9.33
C ILE A 265 24.10 -8.70 -8.14
N ARG A 266 24.14 -9.27 -6.94
CA ARG A 266 24.61 -8.61 -5.72
C ARG A 266 25.90 -9.30 -5.28
N MET A 267 26.93 -8.51 -5.03
CA MET A 267 28.23 -8.96 -4.57
C MET A 267 28.39 -8.46 -3.14
N THR A 268 28.34 -9.38 -2.19
CA THR A 268 28.61 -9.06 -0.79
C THR A 268 30.05 -8.63 -0.66
N ALA A 269 30.28 -7.43 -0.11
CA ALA A 269 31.63 -6.91 -0.05
C ALA A 269 32.47 -7.61 1.01
N ALA A 270 33.65 -8.08 0.61
CA ALA A 270 34.77 -8.36 1.53
C ALA A 270 35.64 -7.09 1.78
N SER A 271 35.13 -5.90 1.42
CA SER A 271 35.91 -4.66 1.38
C SER A 271 35.99 -3.97 2.76
N LYS A 272 36.99 -3.10 2.94
CA LYS A 272 37.21 -2.31 4.17
C LYS A 272 36.02 -1.42 4.58
N LYS A 273 35.04 -1.19 3.70
CA LYS A 273 33.85 -0.36 3.97
C LYS A 273 32.56 -1.17 4.20
N GLY A 274 32.55 -2.47 3.92
CA GLY A 274 31.39 -3.34 4.17
C GLY A 274 30.14 -3.09 3.31
N GLU A 275 30.24 -2.31 2.22
CA GLU A 275 29.10 -1.98 1.36
C GLU A 275 28.93 -3.00 0.22
N ASP A 276 27.79 -3.68 0.18
CA ASP A 276 27.42 -4.56 -0.93
C ASP A 276 27.29 -3.76 -2.24
N THR A 277 27.66 -4.39 -3.35
CA THR A 277 27.57 -3.76 -4.68
C THR A 277 26.68 -4.56 -5.61
N GLY A 278 25.86 -3.87 -6.41
CA GLY A 278 24.98 -4.48 -7.39
C GLY A 278 25.43 -4.22 -8.84
N THR A 279 25.12 -5.14 -9.75
CA THR A 279 25.31 -4.95 -11.19
C THR A 279 24.27 -5.73 -12.02
N GLY A 280 24.15 -5.35 -13.29
CA GLY A 280 23.16 -5.90 -14.22
C GLY A 280 21.80 -5.18 -14.16
N PRO A 281 20.80 -5.71 -14.88
CA PRO A 281 19.47 -5.10 -14.95
C PRO A 281 18.75 -5.15 -13.61
N TRP A 282 17.85 -4.19 -13.40
CA TRP A 282 16.88 -4.22 -12.31
C TRP A 282 15.89 -5.37 -12.50
N THR A 283 15.64 -6.12 -11.43
CA THR A 283 14.70 -7.23 -11.37
C THR A 283 13.77 -6.99 -10.20
N GLN A 284 12.46 -7.10 -10.44
CA GLN A 284 11.44 -6.99 -9.40
C GLN A 284 11.64 -8.08 -8.35
N VAL A 285 11.57 -7.71 -7.08
CA VAL A 285 11.66 -8.63 -5.94
C VAL A 285 10.47 -8.50 -5.00
N SER A 286 9.71 -7.42 -5.10
CA SER A 286 8.44 -7.20 -4.42
C SER A 286 7.50 -6.41 -5.31
N ARG A 287 6.20 -6.65 -5.16
CA ARG A 287 5.14 -5.82 -5.73
C ARG A 287 3.91 -5.80 -4.84
N LEU A 288 3.08 -4.79 -5.01
CA LEU A 288 1.79 -4.70 -4.34
C LEU A 288 0.79 -3.90 -5.19
N GLY A 289 -0.36 -4.50 -5.49
CA GLY A 289 -1.55 -3.83 -6.02
C GLY A 289 -2.59 -3.66 -4.92
N ASN A 290 -3.54 -4.58 -4.86
CA ASN A 290 -4.55 -4.61 -3.81
C ASN A 290 -3.95 -5.03 -2.46
N PRO A 291 -4.48 -4.51 -1.34
CA PRO A 291 -4.11 -5.02 -0.03
C PRO A 291 -4.44 -6.52 0.07
N LEU A 292 -3.85 -7.22 1.04
CA LEU A 292 -4.21 -8.60 1.40
C LEU A 292 -4.00 -9.70 0.36
N VAL A 293 -3.78 -9.40 -0.92
CA VAL A 293 -3.62 -10.42 -1.97
C VAL A 293 -2.45 -11.34 -1.68
N ASN A 294 -1.23 -10.81 -1.57
CA ASN A 294 -0.06 -11.63 -1.31
C ASN A 294 -0.07 -12.22 0.10
N GLU A 295 -0.76 -11.58 1.05
CA GLU A 295 -0.83 -12.05 2.44
C GLU A 295 -1.78 -13.25 2.59
N ALA A 296 -3.02 -13.11 2.13
CA ALA A 296 -4.13 -13.99 2.48
C ALA A 296 -4.68 -14.84 1.31
N LEU A 297 -4.30 -14.53 0.06
CA LEU A 297 -4.77 -15.28 -1.11
C LEU A 297 -3.68 -16.15 -1.72
N ILE A 298 -2.48 -15.61 -1.93
CA ILE A 298 -1.39 -16.35 -2.57
C ILE A 298 -0.83 -17.40 -1.62
N GLY A 299 -0.71 -18.64 -2.11
CA GLY A 299 -0.14 -19.77 -1.37
C GLY A 299 1.35 -19.55 -1.06
N ILE A 300 1.80 -20.00 0.10
CA ILE A 300 3.18 -19.79 0.60
C ILE A 300 4.25 -20.26 -0.40
N GLU A 301 3.97 -21.32 -1.15
CA GLU A 301 4.84 -21.90 -2.18
C GLU A 301 5.03 -20.99 -3.40
N ASP A 302 4.09 -20.08 -3.65
CA ASP A 302 4.06 -19.21 -4.82
C ASP A 302 4.32 -17.73 -4.47
N LYS A 303 4.30 -17.33 -3.19
CA LYS A 303 4.43 -15.91 -2.79
C LYS A 303 5.68 -15.22 -3.33
N ASP A 304 6.84 -15.86 -3.22
CA ASP A 304 8.10 -15.30 -3.74
C ASP A 304 8.06 -15.15 -5.27
N LYS A 305 7.43 -16.10 -5.97
CA LYS A 305 7.26 -16.06 -7.42
C LYS A 305 6.26 -14.99 -7.84
N TRP A 306 5.16 -14.84 -7.11
CA TRP A 306 4.18 -13.79 -7.33
C TRP A 306 4.83 -12.41 -7.18
N ASN A 307 5.66 -12.22 -6.14
CA ASN A 307 6.43 -10.99 -5.91
C ASN A 307 7.45 -10.68 -7.01
N ALA A 308 8.03 -11.70 -7.64
CA ALA A 308 9.03 -11.53 -8.70
C ALA A 308 8.44 -11.33 -10.10
N GLU A 309 7.13 -11.54 -10.29
CA GLU A 309 6.46 -11.49 -11.59
C GLU A 309 5.58 -10.24 -11.76
N PRO A 310 5.44 -9.70 -12.98
CA PRO A 310 4.58 -8.56 -13.21
C PRO A 310 3.09 -8.94 -13.09
N PRO A 311 2.19 -7.98 -12.78
CA PRO A 311 0.75 -8.23 -12.67
C PRO A 311 0.10 -8.89 -13.89
N THR A 312 0.67 -8.71 -15.09
CA THR A 312 0.21 -9.39 -16.33
C THR A 312 0.25 -10.92 -16.25
N LYS A 313 0.90 -11.50 -15.24
CA LYS A 313 0.90 -12.95 -15.00
C LYS A 313 -0.25 -13.44 -14.12
N ASP A 314 -0.96 -12.56 -13.42
CA ASP A 314 -2.00 -12.95 -12.46
C ASP A 314 -3.14 -13.72 -13.13
N GLY A 315 -3.67 -13.22 -14.25
CA GLY A 315 -4.74 -13.87 -15.01
C GLY A 315 -4.43 -15.27 -15.57
N THR A 316 -3.18 -15.71 -15.51
CA THR A 316 -2.75 -17.02 -16.05
C THR A 316 -2.17 -17.92 -14.97
N ARG A 317 -1.20 -17.43 -14.19
CA ARG A 317 -0.43 -18.23 -13.23
C ARG A 317 -1.05 -18.24 -11.84
N PHE A 318 -1.68 -17.15 -11.43
CA PHE A 318 -2.16 -16.97 -10.06
C PHE A 318 -3.68 -16.87 -9.95
N PHE A 319 -4.40 -16.88 -11.09
CA PHE A 319 -5.85 -16.68 -11.18
C PHE A 319 -6.65 -17.59 -10.24
N GLY A 320 -6.20 -18.83 -10.06
CA GLY A 320 -6.84 -19.80 -9.16
C GLY A 320 -6.98 -19.31 -7.72
N TYR A 321 -6.01 -18.54 -7.21
CA TYR A 321 -6.04 -17.98 -5.85
C TYR A 321 -7.17 -16.96 -5.67
N PHE A 322 -7.48 -16.18 -6.71
CA PHE A 322 -8.56 -15.18 -6.69
C PHE A 322 -9.93 -15.81 -6.98
N ALA A 323 -9.97 -16.75 -7.93
CA ALA A 323 -11.21 -17.39 -8.36
C ALA A 323 -11.73 -18.44 -7.37
N ASN A 324 -10.86 -18.99 -6.52
CA ASN A 324 -11.23 -20.01 -5.54
C ASN A 324 -10.34 -19.94 -4.29
N PRO A 325 -10.40 -18.83 -3.53
CA PRO A 325 -9.47 -18.56 -2.44
C PRO A 325 -9.63 -19.58 -1.30
N LEU A 326 -8.49 -20.03 -0.77
CA LEU A 326 -8.46 -20.97 0.34
C LEU A 326 -9.17 -20.39 1.58
N LEU A 327 -9.00 -19.09 1.84
CA LEU A 327 -9.61 -18.44 2.99
C LEU A 327 -11.15 -18.55 3.00
N ALA A 328 -11.82 -18.46 1.85
CA ALA A 328 -13.28 -18.65 1.75
C ALA A 328 -13.71 -20.08 2.15
N LYS A 329 -12.87 -21.08 1.86
CA LYS A 329 -13.11 -22.47 2.29
C LYS A 329 -12.88 -22.60 3.80
N LEU A 330 -11.81 -22.00 4.31
CA LEU A 330 -11.44 -22.05 5.72
C LEU A 330 -12.44 -21.35 6.63
N LEU A 331 -13.08 -20.26 6.21
CA LEU A 331 -14.13 -19.60 7.02
C LEU A 331 -15.20 -20.59 7.51
N ASN A 332 -15.62 -21.53 6.66
CA ASN A 332 -16.62 -22.54 7.02
C ASN A 332 -16.12 -23.60 8.01
N VAL A 333 -14.81 -23.84 8.01
CA VAL A 333 -14.16 -24.78 8.94
C VAL A 333 -13.91 -24.12 10.29
N LEU A 334 -13.40 -22.87 10.25
CA LEU A 334 -13.08 -22.07 11.42
C LEU A 334 -14.32 -21.53 12.13
N TYR A 335 -15.44 -21.36 11.43
CA TYR A 335 -16.71 -20.86 11.97
C TYR A 335 -17.86 -21.80 11.59
N PRO A 336 -17.93 -23.00 12.20
CA PRO A 336 -18.86 -24.03 11.80
C PRO A 336 -20.32 -23.58 11.97
N GLY A 337 -21.10 -23.64 10.89
CA GLY A 337 -22.52 -23.26 10.88
C GLY A 337 -22.79 -21.75 10.74
N VAL A 338 -21.75 -20.92 10.65
CA VAL A 338 -21.88 -19.45 10.55
C VAL A 338 -22.13 -18.99 9.11
N PHE A 339 -21.51 -19.66 8.13
CA PHE A 339 -21.60 -19.29 6.70
C PHE A 339 -22.18 -20.42 5.79
N PRO A 340 -23.34 -21.01 6.14
CA PRO A 340 -23.90 -22.15 5.38
C PRO A 340 -24.22 -21.83 3.91
N ASN A 341 -24.63 -20.61 3.58
CA ASN A 341 -24.90 -20.23 2.19
C ASN A 341 -23.60 -20.15 1.39
N LEU A 342 -22.56 -19.53 1.95
CA LEU A 342 -21.23 -19.51 1.34
C LEU A 342 -20.70 -20.93 1.12
N ALA A 343 -20.80 -21.81 2.13
CA ALA A 343 -20.38 -23.21 2.03
C ALA A 343 -21.06 -23.95 0.88
N SER A 344 -22.38 -23.76 0.74
CA SER A 344 -23.17 -24.35 -0.35
C SER A 344 -22.75 -23.79 -1.72
N TYR A 345 -22.50 -22.48 -1.79
CA TYR A 345 -22.07 -21.81 -3.00
C TYR A 345 -20.71 -22.30 -3.49
N ILE A 346 -19.67 -22.28 -2.64
CA ILE A 346 -18.31 -22.70 -3.03
C ILE A 346 -18.23 -24.19 -3.38
N LYS A 347 -19.10 -25.03 -2.82
CA LYS A 347 -19.21 -26.45 -3.20
C LYS A 347 -19.68 -26.61 -4.65
N LYS A 348 -20.63 -25.78 -5.07
CA LYS A 348 -21.16 -25.77 -6.45
C LYS A 348 -20.26 -25.02 -7.42
N ASN A 349 -19.60 -23.96 -6.96
CA ASN A 349 -18.82 -23.03 -7.76
C ASN A 349 -17.34 -23.05 -7.33
N HIS A 350 -16.55 -23.91 -7.97
CA HIS A 350 -15.13 -24.12 -7.64
C HIS A 350 -14.19 -23.93 -8.85
N GLY A 351 -14.66 -23.23 -9.89
CA GLY A 351 -13.91 -23.03 -11.11
C GLY A 351 -12.67 -22.14 -10.90
N THR A 352 -11.63 -22.40 -11.68
CA THR A 352 -10.30 -21.78 -11.53
C THR A 352 -9.80 -21.20 -12.85
N THR A 353 -10.68 -20.95 -13.81
CA THR A 353 -10.35 -20.38 -15.12
C THR A 353 -11.08 -19.05 -15.33
N PRO A 354 -10.51 -18.09 -16.09
CA PRO A 354 -11.17 -16.81 -16.38
C PRO A 354 -12.58 -16.93 -16.95
N SER A 355 -12.82 -17.95 -17.79
CA SER A 355 -14.13 -18.21 -18.40
C SER A 355 -15.18 -18.77 -17.42
N LYS A 356 -14.76 -19.28 -16.26
CA LYS A 356 -15.63 -19.90 -15.26
C LYS A 356 -15.00 -19.83 -13.86
N PRO A 357 -14.89 -18.62 -13.25
CA PRO A 357 -14.38 -18.49 -11.90
C PRO A 357 -15.38 -19.03 -10.87
N GLY A 358 -14.88 -19.57 -9.75
CA GLY A 358 -15.71 -19.96 -8.60
C GLY A 358 -16.22 -18.75 -7.83
N ARG A 359 -15.44 -17.67 -7.79
CA ARG A 359 -15.74 -16.39 -7.14
C ARG A 359 -15.61 -15.23 -8.14
N PRO A 360 -16.57 -15.05 -9.07
CA PRO A 360 -16.55 -13.97 -10.04
C PRO A 360 -16.56 -12.57 -9.38
N ASP A 361 -17.16 -12.44 -8.21
CA ASP A 361 -17.17 -11.20 -7.43
C ASP A 361 -15.76 -10.81 -6.95
N LEU A 362 -14.99 -11.76 -6.41
CA LEU A 362 -13.62 -11.50 -5.97
C LEU A 362 -12.68 -11.24 -7.14
N VAL A 363 -12.88 -11.93 -8.27
CA VAL A 363 -12.14 -11.64 -9.51
C VAL A 363 -12.44 -10.22 -10.00
N ALA A 364 -13.69 -9.77 -9.93
CA ALA A 364 -14.06 -8.41 -10.28
C ALA A 364 -13.42 -7.35 -9.36
N ILE A 365 -13.42 -7.60 -8.05
CA ILE A 365 -12.88 -6.67 -7.06
C ILE A 365 -11.35 -6.58 -7.15
N LEU A 366 -10.65 -7.71 -7.32
CA LEU A 366 -9.19 -7.80 -7.13
C LEU A 366 -8.37 -7.97 -8.43
N LEU A 367 -8.98 -8.30 -9.56
CA LEU A 367 -8.26 -8.52 -10.83
C LEU A 367 -8.81 -7.73 -12.02
N SER A 368 -10.04 -8.02 -12.45
CA SER A 368 -10.57 -7.46 -13.71
C SER A 368 -11.05 -6.02 -13.56
N GLY A 369 -11.37 -5.60 -12.33
CA GLY A 369 -12.20 -4.43 -12.08
C GLY A 369 -13.69 -4.75 -12.25
N ILE A 370 -14.53 -3.93 -11.61
CA ILE A 370 -15.99 -4.03 -11.65
C ILE A 370 -16.47 -3.44 -12.98
N PRO A 371 -17.23 -4.18 -13.81
CA PRO A 371 -17.76 -3.68 -15.06
C PRO A 371 -18.89 -2.68 -14.88
N ALA A 372 -19.05 -1.78 -15.85
CA ALA A 372 -20.19 -0.87 -15.93
C ALA A 372 -21.52 -1.64 -15.92
N GLY A 373 -22.54 -1.06 -15.31
CA GLY A 373 -23.89 -1.64 -15.21
C GLY A 373 -24.10 -2.61 -14.04
N ILE A 374 -23.05 -3.02 -13.32
CA ILE A 374 -23.19 -3.79 -12.07
C ILE A 374 -23.50 -2.86 -10.89
N VAL A 375 -22.76 -1.76 -10.79
CA VAL A 375 -23.02 -0.66 -9.85
C VAL A 375 -23.37 0.57 -10.70
N PRO A 376 -24.55 1.19 -10.53
CA PRO A 376 -24.97 2.31 -11.37
C PRO A 376 -23.99 3.49 -11.35
N GLY A 377 -23.60 3.99 -12.53
CA GLY A 377 -22.69 5.14 -12.64
C GLY A 377 -21.26 4.85 -12.20
N PHE A 378 -20.86 3.57 -12.17
CA PHE A 378 -19.59 3.14 -11.62
C PHE A 378 -18.98 2.00 -12.44
N ARG A 379 -17.66 2.08 -12.60
CA ARG A 379 -16.83 0.96 -13.03
C ARG A 379 -15.41 1.13 -12.50
N THR A 380 -14.69 0.03 -12.41
CA THR A 380 -13.24 0.03 -12.21
C THR A 380 -12.50 -0.83 -13.24
N ASN A 381 -13.18 -1.42 -14.23
CA ASN A 381 -12.50 -2.10 -15.33
C ASN A 381 -12.11 -1.12 -16.46
N GLY A 382 -10.82 -0.84 -16.62
CA GLY A 382 -10.29 0.01 -17.71
C GLY A 382 -10.02 -0.73 -19.03
N GLY A 383 -9.98 -2.08 -18.99
CA GLY A 383 -9.66 -2.96 -20.10
C GLY A 383 -9.85 -4.42 -19.70
N ASP A 384 -9.22 -5.34 -20.45
CA ASP A 384 -9.40 -6.79 -20.27
C ASP A 384 -8.32 -7.44 -19.38
N ALA A 385 -7.36 -6.65 -18.87
CA ALA A 385 -6.29 -7.17 -18.03
C ALA A 385 -6.84 -7.81 -16.74
N LEU A 386 -6.35 -9.02 -16.46
CA LEU A 386 -6.53 -9.71 -15.19
C LEU A 386 -5.23 -9.59 -14.41
N ALA A 387 -5.13 -8.54 -13.60
CA ALA A 387 -3.89 -8.11 -12.97
C ALA A 387 -4.19 -7.53 -11.58
N ASP A 388 -3.39 -7.88 -10.57
CA ASP A 388 -3.47 -7.26 -9.26
C ASP A 388 -2.95 -5.82 -9.31
N MET A 389 -3.89 -4.87 -9.30
CA MET A 389 -3.65 -3.43 -9.33
C MET A 389 -4.80 -2.74 -8.58
N LEU A 390 -4.52 -1.64 -7.88
CA LEU A 390 -5.57 -0.72 -7.46
C LEU A 390 -6.13 -0.02 -8.69
N ARG A 391 -7.42 -0.24 -8.98
CA ARG A 391 -8.08 0.35 -10.14
C ARG A 391 -8.87 1.58 -9.72
N LEU A 392 -8.38 2.76 -10.06
CA LEU A 392 -8.97 4.05 -9.71
C LEU A 392 -9.69 4.65 -10.92
N ASN A 393 -10.99 4.87 -10.77
CA ASN A 393 -11.80 5.69 -11.65
C ASN A 393 -11.67 7.16 -11.26
N VAL A 394 -10.89 7.91 -12.02
CA VAL A 394 -10.56 9.31 -11.75
C VAL A 394 -11.70 10.30 -12.10
N ALA A 395 -12.78 9.81 -12.72
CA ALA A 395 -13.97 10.62 -12.98
C ALA A 395 -14.92 10.65 -11.77
N ILE A 396 -14.75 9.75 -10.79
CA ILE A 396 -15.48 9.78 -9.52
C ILE A 396 -14.82 10.82 -8.60
N PRO A 397 -15.53 11.88 -8.19
CA PRO A 397 -14.97 12.89 -7.29
C PRO A 397 -14.80 12.33 -5.86
N PRO A 398 -13.96 12.97 -5.03
CA PRO A 398 -13.91 12.65 -3.60
C PRO A 398 -15.28 12.77 -2.94
N SER A 399 -15.62 11.84 -2.04
CA SER A 399 -16.85 11.93 -1.25
C SER A 399 -16.79 13.09 -0.26
N SER A 400 -17.91 13.80 -0.10
CA SER A 400 -18.08 14.83 0.93
C SER A 400 -18.34 14.25 2.32
N ASP A 401 -18.78 12.98 2.39
CA ASP A 401 -19.04 12.25 3.62
C ASP A 401 -18.47 10.83 3.45
N PRO A 402 -17.15 10.65 3.66
CA PRO A 402 -16.47 9.42 3.31
C PRO A 402 -16.88 8.27 4.24
N ASP A 403 -17.33 7.15 3.65
CA ASP A 403 -17.62 5.92 4.41
C ASP A 403 -16.41 4.97 4.34
N SER A 404 -15.90 4.52 5.48
CA SER A 404 -14.76 3.60 5.58
C SER A 404 -14.97 2.25 4.86
N LEU A 405 -16.21 1.86 4.58
CA LEU A 405 -16.56 0.65 3.80
C LEU A 405 -16.58 0.89 2.29
N GLY A 406 -16.24 2.09 1.83
CA GLY A 406 -16.15 2.43 0.41
C GLY A 406 -17.42 2.06 -0.36
N VAL A 407 -17.27 1.35 -1.48
CA VAL A 407 -18.40 0.98 -2.34
C VAL A 407 -19.43 0.13 -1.59
N LEU A 408 -19.02 -0.71 -0.63
CA LEU A 408 -19.96 -1.47 0.21
C LEU A 408 -20.78 -0.58 1.15
N GLY A 409 -20.24 0.58 1.54
CA GLY A 409 -20.94 1.61 2.31
C GLY A 409 -21.78 2.56 1.45
N GLY A 410 -21.80 2.39 0.12
CA GLY A 410 -22.46 3.30 -0.82
C GLY A 410 -21.59 4.49 -1.25
N ASP A 411 -20.32 4.51 -0.89
CA ASP A 411 -19.35 5.54 -1.25
C ASP A 411 -18.49 5.09 -2.44
N LEU A 412 -18.81 5.59 -3.63
CA LEU A 412 -18.11 5.24 -4.87
C LEU A 412 -16.66 5.75 -4.94
N ALA A 413 -16.24 6.65 -4.04
CA ALA A 413 -14.87 7.17 -4.01
C ALA A 413 -13.92 6.28 -3.16
N GLY A 414 -14.45 5.33 -2.40
CA GLY A 414 -13.66 4.40 -1.60
C GLY A 414 -13.40 3.05 -2.27
N PHE A 415 -12.58 2.21 -1.64
CA PHE A 415 -12.23 0.88 -2.13
C PHE A 415 -13.47 0.06 -2.57
N PRO A 416 -13.44 -0.66 -3.72
CA PRO A 416 -12.29 -0.87 -4.61
C PRO A 416 -12.12 0.18 -5.73
N ASN A 417 -12.63 1.42 -5.57
CA ASN A 417 -12.26 2.53 -6.45
C ASN A 417 -10.92 3.14 -6.03
N GLY A 418 -9.83 2.49 -6.44
CA GLY A 418 -8.54 2.71 -5.79
C GLY A 418 -8.62 2.37 -4.31
N ARG A 419 -7.92 3.11 -3.46
CA ARG A 419 -7.95 2.96 -1.99
C ARG A 419 -7.56 4.27 -1.33
N ARG A 420 -8.39 4.76 -0.40
CA ARG A 420 -8.11 5.92 0.44
C ARG A 420 -7.42 5.49 1.73
N VAL A 421 -6.75 6.43 2.40
CA VAL A 421 -6.05 6.19 3.67
C VAL A 421 -7.00 5.64 4.74
N GLY A 422 -8.23 6.16 4.82
CA GLY A 422 -9.23 5.77 5.82
C GLY A 422 -10.13 4.58 5.44
N ASP A 423 -9.93 3.93 4.30
CA ASP A 423 -10.77 2.77 3.92
C ASP A 423 -10.43 1.56 4.82
N ASN A 424 -11.45 0.98 5.47
CA ASN A 424 -11.33 -0.29 6.19
C ASN A 424 -11.35 -1.47 5.22
N VAL A 425 -10.25 -1.61 4.47
CA VAL A 425 -10.09 -2.67 3.47
C VAL A 425 -10.14 -4.07 4.09
N VAL A 426 -9.78 -4.24 5.37
CA VAL A 426 -9.89 -5.53 6.05
C VAL A 426 -11.35 -5.93 6.23
N ALA A 427 -12.20 -5.02 6.70
CA ALA A 427 -13.63 -5.27 6.81
C ALA A 427 -14.24 -5.50 5.42
N ILE A 428 -13.93 -4.68 4.42
CA ILE A 428 -14.47 -4.81 3.06
C ILE A 428 -14.13 -6.20 2.48
N GLU A 429 -12.87 -6.61 2.54
CA GLU A 429 -12.44 -7.88 1.99
C GLU A 429 -12.93 -9.10 2.79
N LEU A 430 -12.96 -9.03 4.12
CA LEU A 430 -13.56 -10.11 4.93
C LEU A 430 -15.03 -10.32 4.57
N ARG A 431 -15.79 -9.23 4.40
CA ARG A 431 -17.19 -9.28 3.95
C ARG A 431 -17.31 -9.86 2.55
N ALA A 432 -16.45 -9.44 1.63
CA ALA A 432 -16.41 -9.98 0.27
C ALA A 432 -16.10 -11.48 0.28
N ILE A 433 -15.05 -11.93 0.98
CA ILE A 433 -14.69 -13.35 1.10
C ILE A 433 -15.84 -14.16 1.74
N ALA A 434 -16.53 -13.61 2.73
CA ALA A 434 -17.71 -14.21 3.37
C ALA A 434 -18.97 -14.22 2.46
N GLY A 435 -18.89 -13.65 1.26
CA GLY A 435 -19.93 -13.71 0.23
C GLY A 435 -20.87 -12.51 0.19
N ALA A 436 -20.60 -11.43 0.92
CA ALA A 436 -21.45 -10.23 0.90
C ALA A 436 -21.58 -9.60 -0.50
N THR A 437 -20.58 -9.80 -1.36
CA THR A 437 -20.49 -9.25 -2.73
C THR A 437 -21.04 -10.17 -3.81
N LEU A 438 -21.32 -11.44 -3.50
CA LEU A 438 -21.86 -12.41 -4.47
C LEU A 438 -23.19 -11.98 -5.12
N PRO A 439 -24.13 -11.30 -4.43
CA PRO A 439 -25.37 -10.83 -5.07
C PRO A 439 -25.16 -9.90 -6.26
N LEU A 440 -24.00 -9.23 -6.35
CA LEU A 440 -23.65 -8.35 -7.48
C LEU A 440 -23.45 -9.11 -8.79
N VAL A 441 -23.11 -10.41 -8.71
CA VAL A 441 -22.79 -11.25 -9.86
C VAL A 441 -23.68 -12.50 -9.95
N ASP A 442 -24.33 -12.86 -8.85
CA ASP A 442 -25.36 -13.90 -8.77
C ASP A 442 -26.52 -13.40 -7.90
N PRO A 443 -27.54 -12.76 -8.51
CA PRO A 443 -28.69 -12.23 -7.79
C PRO A 443 -29.52 -13.27 -7.02
N SER A 444 -29.30 -14.57 -7.29
CA SER A 444 -29.98 -15.65 -6.57
C SER A 444 -29.32 -16.01 -5.24
N TYR A 445 -28.07 -15.56 -5.02
CA TYR A 445 -27.35 -15.79 -3.78
C TYR A 445 -27.86 -14.89 -2.67
N THR A 446 -28.11 -15.47 -1.49
CA THR A 446 -28.44 -14.74 -0.27
C THR A 446 -27.24 -14.79 0.68
N PRO A 447 -26.60 -13.66 1.02
CA PRO A 447 -25.51 -13.63 1.98
C PRO A 447 -25.94 -14.17 3.35
N ASP A 448 -25.03 -14.89 4.01
CA ASP A 448 -25.20 -15.26 5.41
C ASP A 448 -25.24 -13.97 6.26
N GLY A 449 -26.15 -13.91 7.25
CA GLY A 449 -26.30 -12.70 8.07
C GLY A 449 -25.03 -12.29 8.82
N ALA A 450 -24.16 -13.25 9.13
CA ALA A 450 -22.86 -13.00 9.73
C ALA A 450 -21.91 -12.21 8.81
N ALA A 451 -22.06 -12.32 7.48
CA ALA A 451 -21.15 -11.66 6.55
C ALA A 451 -21.16 -10.14 6.71
N SER A 452 -22.30 -9.50 6.96
CA SER A 452 -22.38 -8.04 7.16
C SER A 452 -21.82 -7.55 8.51
N LEU A 453 -21.62 -8.46 9.46
CA LEU A 453 -21.09 -8.15 10.80
C LEU A 453 -19.57 -8.23 10.85
N LEU A 454 -18.93 -8.79 9.82
CA LEU A 454 -17.48 -8.93 9.79
C LEU A 454 -16.80 -7.57 9.74
N THR A 455 -15.89 -7.40 10.67
CA THR A 455 -14.95 -6.30 10.84
C THR A 455 -13.74 -6.86 11.59
N ASP A 456 -12.60 -6.20 11.52
CA ASP A 456 -11.45 -6.48 12.37
C ASP A 456 -11.54 -5.76 13.73
N GLY A 457 -12.53 -4.85 13.88
CA GLY A 457 -12.78 -4.12 15.13
C GLY A 457 -11.66 -3.14 15.49
N THR A 458 -10.85 -2.74 14.52
CA THR A 458 -9.73 -1.82 14.74
C THR A 458 -9.87 -0.54 13.90
N SER A 459 -9.04 0.46 14.20
CA SER A 459 -8.94 1.71 13.46
C SER A 459 -7.48 2.15 13.37
N GLY A 460 -7.17 2.90 12.30
CA GLY A 460 -5.86 3.54 12.10
C GLY A 460 -5.77 4.92 12.75
N PRO A 461 -4.58 5.54 12.68
CA PRO A 461 -4.43 6.96 13.01
C PRO A 461 -5.22 7.85 12.04
N ASP A 462 -5.62 9.03 12.50
CA ASP A 462 -6.33 10.01 11.68
C ASP A 462 -5.45 10.51 10.54
N ALA A 463 -5.96 10.46 9.31
CA ALA A 463 -5.29 11.03 8.15
C ALA A 463 -5.20 12.55 8.25
N LEU A 464 -4.13 13.13 7.70
CA LEU A 464 -4.04 14.58 7.51
C LEU A 464 -5.04 15.04 6.44
N SER A 465 -5.52 16.27 6.58
CA SER A 465 -6.47 16.88 5.62
C SER A 465 -5.82 17.34 4.30
N ALA A 466 -4.50 17.29 4.20
CA ALA A 466 -3.73 17.69 3.03
C ALA A 466 -2.54 16.75 2.81
N PHE A 467 -1.95 16.81 1.62
CA PHE A 467 -0.76 16.05 1.25
C PHE A 467 0.36 16.18 2.31
N PRO A 468 0.97 15.07 2.80
CA PRO A 468 0.95 13.71 2.24
C PRO A 468 -0.11 12.75 2.83
N TYR A 469 -1.13 13.27 3.52
CA TYR A 469 -2.30 12.55 4.09
C TYR A 469 -2.04 11.50 5.18
N LEU A 470 -0.88 10.84 5.21
CA LEU A 470 -0.55 9.95 6.32
C LEU A 470 -0.20 10.75 7.57
N ALA A 471 -0.56 10.28 8.76
CA ALA A 471 -0.30 10.98 10.02
C ALA A 471 1.19 11.14 10.33
N THR A 472 1.52 12.11 11.19
CA THR A 472 2.89 12.33 11.69
C THR A 472 3.44 11.03 12.27
N PRO A 473 4.69 10.64 11.96
CA PRO A 473 5.27 9.42 12.51
C PRO A 473 5.33 9.47 14.04
N TYR A 474 5.08 8.32 14.66
CA TYR A 474 5.24 8.14 16.10
C TYR A 474 6.69 8.41 16.51
N SER A 475 6.87 8.98 17.70
CA SER A 475 8.18 9.34 18.25
C SER A 475 8.77 8.17 19.03
N GLY A 476 10.03 7.81 18.76
CA GLY A 476 10.75 6.80 19.55
C GLY A 476 10.78 7.05 21.06
N TYR A 477 10.82 8.32 21.49
CA TYR A 477 10.79 8.66 22.91
C TYR A 477 9.45 8.36 23.61
N ALA A 478 8.33 8.34 22.88
CA ALA A 478 6.98 8.27 23.44
C ALA A 478 6.25 6.96 23.06
N THR A 479 6.92 6.03 22.40
CA THR A 479 6.30 4.83 21.84
C THR A 479 7.19 3.60 22.03
N PRO A 480 6.66 2.51 22.63
CA PRO A 480 5.30 2.36 23.11
C PRO A 480 5.01 3.26 24.32
N ASP A 481 3.81 3.85 24.37
CA ASP A 481 3.37 4.58 25.56
C ASP A 481 3.34 3.58 26.73
N THR A 482 3.94 3.93 27.86
CA THR A 482 4.27 2.96 28.91
C THR A 482 3.01 2.47 29.61
N THR A 483 2.44 1.38 29.12
CA THR A 483 1.72 0.43 29.97
C THR A 483 2.13 -0.98 29.56
N PRO A 484 3.06 -1.64 30.28
CA PRO A 484 3.15 -3.08 30.22
C PRO A 484 1.77 -3.62 30.63
N VAL A 485 1.06 -4.28 29.73
CA VAL A 485 -0.11 -5.08 30.12
C VAL A 485 0.46 -6.28 30.87
N GLY A 486 0.70 -6.09 32.16
CA GLY A 486 0.99 -7.18 33.06
C GLY A 486 -0.22 -8.11 33.01
N HIS A 487 -0.03 -9.30 32.46
CA HIS A 487 -0.98 -10.39 32.64
C HIS A 487 -1.08 -10.66 34.14
N THR A 488 -2.11 -10.11 34.79
CA THR A 488 -2.52 -10.56 36.12
C THR A 488 -3.49 -11.71 35.95
N GLY A 489 -3.03 -12.92 36.31
CA GLY A 489 -3.85 -14.05 36.76
C GLY A 489 -4.42 -14.93 35.68
#